data_AF-A0A139BQU3-F1
#
_entry.id   AF-A0A139BQU3-F1
#
_cell.length_a   1.000
_cell.length_b   1.000
_cell.length_c   1.000
_cell.angle_alpha   90.00
_cell.angle_beta   90.00
_cell.angle_gamma   90.00
#
_symmetry.space_group_name_H-M   'P 1'
#
loop_
_entity.id
_entity.type
_entity.pdbx_description
1 polymer ?
#
loop_
_entity_poly.entity_id
_entity_poly.type
_entity_poly.pdbx_seq_one_letter_code
_entity_poly.pdbx_strand_id
1 'polypeptide(L)'
;MKPRYKLGMVALLAGMLLNYFGDRLLGVRIELFSGLSTFSFAWILDVFFVPFLVGLLVSRIFGLGGKWLCYFPPLIVRSLNYAEILYVSGTPHGSNLNPIGWWGLYVILAMESAAIGGILGEVMKKNIYGRTRKAIPESQNQSVAAKET
;
A
#
# COMPACT_ATOMS: atom_id res chain seq x y z
N MET A 1 10.92 -12.32 20.86
CA MET A 1 10.12 -12.17 19.64
C MET A 1 10.08 -10.69 19.26
N LYS A 2 10.60 -10.27 18.09
CA LYS A 2 10.49 -8.86 17.66
C LYS A 2 8.99 -8.54 17.47
N PRO A 3 8.45 -7.43 18.00
CA PRO A 3 7.02 -7.14 17.93
C PRO A 3 6.64 -6.70 16.51
N ARG A 4 6.48 -7.67 15.60
CA ARG A 4 6.13 -7.44 14.19
C ARG A 4 4.81 -6.71 14.03
N TYR A 5 3.89 -6.87 14.99
CA TYR A 5 2.61 -6.15 15.02
C TYR A 5 2.77 -4.63 15.19
N LYS A 6 3.68 -4.16 16.07
CA LYS A 6 3.93 -2.71 16.27
C LYS A 6 4.46 -2.09 14.98
N LEU A 7 5.35 -2.81 14.29
CA LEU A 7 5.95 -2.35 13.05
C LEU A 7 4.93 -2.28 11.91
N GLY A 8 3.99 -3.24 11.86
CA GLY A 8 2.86 -3.21 10.92
C GLY A 8 1.92 -2.05 11.18
N MET A 9 1.59 -1.78 12.45
CA MET A 9 0.74 -0.65 12.81
C MET A 9 1.39 0.70 12.41
N VAL A 10 2.69 0.86 12.66
CA VAL A 10 3.43 2.07 12.25
C VAL A 10 3.46 2.19 10.73
N ALA A 11 3.70 1.09 10.00
CA ALA A 11 3.69 1.10 8.54
C ALA A 11 2.33 1.49 7.96
N LEU A 12 1.24 0.98 8.55
CA LEU A 12 -0.12 1.29 8.14
C LEU A 12 -0.47 2.75 8.41
N LEU A 13 -0.18 3.25 9.62
CA LEU A 13 -0.41 4.66 9.96
C LEU A 13 0.41 5.61 9.09
N ALA A 14 1.67 5.28 8.83
CA ALA A 14 2.52 6.07 7.93
C ALA A 14 1.97 6.07 6.50
N GLY A 15 1.48 4.93 6.00
CA GLY A 15 0.83 4.83 4.70
C GLY A 15 -0.46 5.64 4.63
N MET A 16 -1.30 5.60 5.66
CA MET A 16 -2.53 6.39 5.73
C MET A 16 -2.25 7.89 5.74
N LEU A 17 -1.26 8.32 6.52
CA LEU A 17 -0.83 9.72 6.56
C LEU A 17 -0.34 10.18 5.20
N LEU A 18 0.52 9.39 4.53
CA LEU A 18 1.03 9.76 3.21
C LEU A 18 -0.11 9.85 2.18
N ASN A 19 -1.08 8.95 2.22
CA ASN A 19 -2.23 8.98 1.32
C ASN A 19 -3.09 10.24 1.57
N TYR A 20 -3.40 10.52 2.83
CA TYR A 20 -4.17 11.71 3.22
C TYR A 20 -3.48 13.02 2.83
N PHE A 21 -2.15 13.10 2.99
CA PHE A 21 -1.38 14.25 2.54
C PHE A 21 -1.29 14.33 1.01
N GLY A 22 -1.24 13.20 0.31
CA GLY A 22 -1.30 13.14 -1.16
C GLY A 22 -2.60 13.74 -1.70
N ASP A 23 -3.73 13.30 -1.16
CA ASP A 23 -5.06 13.81 -1.49
C ASP A 23 -5.12 15.34 -1.26
N ARG A 24 -4.59 15.80 -0.12
CA ARG A 24 -4.59 17.23 0.25
C ARG A 24 -3.64 18.08 -0.61
N LEU A 25 -2.49 17.53 -1.01
CA LEU A 25 -1.50 18.23 -1.83
C LEU A 25 -1.98 18.37 -3.28
N LEU A 26 -2.61 17.33 -3.81
CA LEU A 26 -3.17 17.34 -5.16
C LEU A 26 -4.49 18.11 -5.21
N GLY A 27 -5.16 18.29 -4.06
CA GLY A 27 -6.45 18.98 -3.97
C GLY A 27 -7.57 18.25 -4.71
N VAL A 28 -7.36 16.97 -5.02
CA VAL A 28 -8.31 16.14 -5.75
C VAL A 28 -9.14 15.36 -4.75
N ARG A 29 -10.46 15.38 -4.95
CA ARG A 29 -11.40 14.54 -4.21
C ARG A 29 -12.02 13.55 -5.19
N ILE A 30 -11.53 12.32 -5.17
CA ILE A 30 -11.95 11.23 -6.08
C ILE A 30 -13.43 10.84 -5.85
N GLU A 31 -13.95 11.18 -4.67
CA GLU A 31 -15.33 10.95 -4.25
C GLU A 31 -16.33 11.91 -4.91
N LEU A 32 -15.84 13.02 -5.48
CA LEU A 32 -16.64 14.05 -6.10
C LEU A 32 -16.55 13.98 -7.62
N PHE A 33 -17.71 13.96 -8.26
CA PHE A 33 -17.85 13.91 -9.70
C PHE A 33 -18.38 15.25 -10.22
N SER A 34 -17.57 15.94 -11.03
CA SER A 34 -17.91 17.21 -11.69
C SER A 34 -17.77 17.12 -13.21
N GLY A 35 -18.03 15.93 -13.79
CA GLY A 35 -17.94 15.68 -15.24
C GLY A 35 -16.50 15.46 -15.73
N LEU A 36 -16.18 15.86 -16.97
CA LEU A 36 -14.85 15.67 -17.60
C LEU A 36 -13.71 16.41 -16.88
N SER A 37 -14.03 17.43 -16.07
CA SER A 37 -13.06 18.13 -15.22
C SER A 37 -12.46 17.24 -14.12
N THR A 38 -13.15 16.14 -13.78
CA THR A 38 -12.72 15.16 -12.77
C THR A 38 -11.46 14.41 -13.23
N PHE A 39 -11.33 14.12 -14.52
CA PHE A 39 -10.20 13.37 -15.09
C PHE A 39 -9.02 14.28 -15.43
N SER A 40 -8.52 14.98 -14.42
CA SER A 40 -7.31 15.80 -14.54
C SER A 40 -6.05 14.95 -14.39
N PHE A 41 -4.90 15.50 -14.80
CA PHE A 41 -3.60 14.87 -14.53
C PHE A 41 -3.37 14.66 -13.02
N ALA A 42 -3.85 15.60 -12.20
CA ALA A 42 -3.79 15.46 -10.74
C ALA A 42 -4.60 14.25 -10.24
N TRP A 43 -5.75 13.94 -10.85
CA TRP A 43 -6.54 12.76 -10.52
C TRP A 43 -5.80 11.46 -10.86
N ILE A 44 -5.11 11.41 -12.01
CA ILE A 44 -4.29 10.25 -12.37
C ILE A 44 -3.15 10.06 -11.35
N LEU A 45 -2.49 11.14 -10.94
CA LEU A 45 -1.47 11.07 -9.88
C LEU A 45 -2.07 10.58 -8.55
N ASP A 46 -3.27 11.03 -8.20
CA ASP A 46 -3.90 10.67 -6.93
C ASP A 46 -4.40 9.21 -6.89
N VAL A 47 -4.87 8.68 -8.03
CA VAL A 47 -5.32 7.27 -8.14
C VAL A 47 -4.14 6.31 -8.26
N PHE A 48 -3.11 6.66 -9.03
CA PHE A 48 -2.04 5.72 -9.36
C PHE A 48 -0.75 6.00 -8.59
N PHE A 49 -0.27 7.25 -8.65
CA PHE A 49 1.06 7.58 -8.15
C PHE A 49 1.12 7.68 -6.63
N VAL A 50 0.14 8.33 -5.99
CA VAL A 50 0.08 8.43 -4.52
C VAL A 50 -0.04 7.05 -3.89
N PRO A 51 -0.97 6.16 -4.29
CA PRO A 51 -1.09 4.84 -3.68
C PRO A 51 0.13 3.97 -3.96
N PHE A 52 0.76 4.11 -5.13
CA PHE A 52 2.04 3.46 -5.42
C PHE A 52 3.14 3.86 -4.41
N LEU A 53 3.30 5.15 -4.12
CA LEU A 53 4.27 5.61 -3.12
C LEU A 53 3.93 5.14 -1.72
N VAL A 54 2.64 5.10 -1.38
CA VAL A 54 2.14 4.55 -0.11
C VAL A 54 2.53 3.08 0.01
N GLY A 55 2.30 2.27 -1.02
CA GLY A 55 2.69 0.87 -1.04
C GLY A 55 4.20 0.68 -0.91
N LEU A 56 4.99 1.50 -1.61
CA LEU A 56 6.45 1.50 -1.52
C LEU A 56 6.91 1.78 -0.08
N LEU A 57 6.33 2.79 0.57
CA LEU A 57 6.65 3.17 1.95
C LEU A 57 6.29 2.05 2.94
N VAL A 58 5.07 1.51 2.86
CA VAL A 58 4.59 0.45 3.76
C VAL A 58 5.49 -0.78 3.66
N SER A 59 5.85 -1.21 2.45
CA SER A 59 6.76 -2.35 2.25
C SER A 59 8.19 -2.07 2.70
N ARG A 60 8.68 -0.84 2.58
CA ARG A 60 10.01 -0.48 3.11
C ARG A 60 10.06 -0.58 4.63
N ILE A 61 9.01 -0.13 5.33
CA ILE A 61 8.92 -0.22 6.79
C ILE A 61 8.74 -1.69 7.20
N PHE A 62 7.69 -2.36 6.70
CA PHE A 62 7.31 -3.70 7.15
C PHE A 62 8.22 -4.83 6.66
N GLY A 63 8.75 -4.75 5.44
CA GLY A 63 9.54 -5.80 4.81
C GLY A 63 8.69 -6.97 4.29
N LEU A 64 9.09 -8.22 4.63
CA LEU A 64 8.38 -9.44 4.19
C LEU A 64 6.91 -9.42 4.64
N GLY A 65 5.99 -9.34 3.66
CA GLY A 65 4.55 -9.26 3.88
C GLY A 65 3.96 -7.85 3.66
N GLY A 66 4.79 -6.85 3.34
CA GLY A 66 4.34 -5.49 3.06
C GLY A 66 3.38 -5.41 1.87
N LYS A 67 3.53 -6.31 0.89
CA LYS A 67 2.63 -6.47 -0.26
C LYS A 67 1.16 -6.71 0.09
N TRP A 68 0.86 -7.27 1.27
CA TRP A 68 -0.52 -7.46 1.72
C TRP A 68 -1.00 -6.31 2.59
N LEU A 69 -0.08 -5.67 3.32
CA LEU A 69 -0.41 -4.57 4.21
C LEU A 69 -0.66 -3.27 3.44
N CYS A 70 -0.08 -3.10 2.25
CA CYS A 70 -0.23 -1.89 1.43
C CYS A 70 -1.62 -1.67 0.85
N TYR A 71 -2.51 -2.67 0.85
CA TYR A 71 -3.90 -2.53 0.42
C TYR A 71 -4.75 -1.71 1.40
N PHE A 72 -4.46 -1.81 2.70
CA PHE A 72 -5.28 -1.20 3.74
C PHE A 72 -5.22 0.33 3.77
N PRO A 73 -4.05 0.98 3.64
CA PRO A 73 -3.98 2.44 3.66
C PRO A 73 -4.89 3.14 2.63
N PRO A 74 -4.83 2.82 1.31
CA PRO A 74 -5.71 3.47 0.34
C PRO A 74 -7.19 3.12 0.59
N LEU A 75 -7.48 1.87 0.95
CA LEU A 75 -8.85 1.45 1.25
C LEU A 75 -9.46 2.23 2.42
N ILE A 76 -8.74 2.35 3.54
CA ILE A 76 -9.26 3.03 4.73
C ILE A 76 -9.40 4.53 4.46
N VAL A 77 -8.37 5.17 3.90
CA VAL A 77 -8.41 6.64 3.67
C VAL A 77 -9.54 7.01 2.71
N ARG A 78 -9.70 6.29 1.60
CA ARG A 78 -10.79 6.57 0.64
C ARG A 78 -12.16 6.28 1.26
N SER A 79 -12.29 5.23 2.06
CA SER A 79 -13.56 4.93 2.76
C SER A 79 -13.93 6.01 3.77
N LEU A 80 -12.94 6.55 4.50
CA LEU A 80 -13.15 7.64 5.45
C LEU A 80 -13.55 8.93 4.74
N ASN A 81 -12.86 9.31 3.64
CA ASN A 81 -13.22 10.50 2.86
C ASN A 81 -14.63 10.37 2.25
N TYR A 82 -14.99 9.20 1.72
CA TYR A 82 -16.32 8.95 1.18
C TYR A 82 -17.40 9.06 2.26
N ALA A 83 -17.15 8.49 3.45
CA ALA A 83 -18.05 8.60 4.60
C ALA A 83 -18.15 10.04 5.13
N GLU A 84 -17.04 10.79 5.14
CA GLU A 84 -17.03 12.21 5.53
C GLU A 84 -17.95 13.04 4.62
N ILE A 85 -17.87 12.83 3.30
CA ILE A 85 -18.71 13.56 2.35
C ILE A 85 -20.17 13.14 2.47
N LEU A 86 -20.43 11.84 2.68
CA LEU A 86 -21.80 11.31 2.78
C LEU A 86 -22.52 11.76 4.07
N TYR A 87 -21.82 11.79 5.21
CA TYR A 87 -22.45 11.99 6.53
C TYR A 87 -22.15 13.33 7.20
N VAL A 88 -21.06 14.01 6.83
CA VAL A 88 -20.57 15.19 7.57
C VAL A 88 -20.60 16.45 6.71
N SER A 89 -19.82 16.49 5.62
CA SER A 89 -19.62 17.72 4.86
C SER A 89 -20.69 17.98 3.80
N GLY A 90 -21.40 16.93 3.37
CA GLY A 90 -22.26 16.99 2.19
C GLY A 90 -21.46 17.23 0.91
N THR A 91 -22.16 17.27 -0.22
CA THR A 91 -21.59 17.55 -1.54
C THR A 91 -21.43 19.07 -1.74
N PRO A 92 -20.22 19.58 -2.03
CA PRO A 92 -19.98 20.96 -2.45
C PRO A 92 -20.82 21.35 -3.66
N HIS A 93 -21.20 22.63 -3.76
CA HIS A 93 -22.05 23.15 -4.84
C HIS A 93 -21.40 22.89 -6.22
N GLY A 94 -22.16 22.28 -7.14
CA GLY A 94 -21.70 21.96 -8.50
C GLY A 94 -20.95 20.63 -8.65
N SER A 95 -20.85 19.82 -7.58
CA SER A 95 -20.26 18.48 -7.62
C SER A 95 -21.25 17.44 -7.09
N ASN A 96 -21.34 16.30 -7.76
CA ASN A 96 -22.17 15.18 -7.30
C ASN A 96 -21.31 14.16 -6.56
N LEU A 97 -21.87 13.46 -5.58
CA LEU A 97 -21.22 12.30 -4.99
C LEU A 97 -21.12 11.22 -6.05
N ASN A 98 -19.92 10.67 -6.23
CA ASN A 98 -19.69 9.62 -7.19
C ASN A 98 -20.47 8.35 -6.77
N PRO A 99 -21.27 7.73 -7.66
CA PRO A 99 -22.00 6.51 -7.32
C PRO A 99 -21.06 5.44 -6.77
N ILE A 100 -21.52 4.71 -5.75
CA ILE A 100 -20.68 3.75 -5.00
C ILE A 100 -20.00 2.70 -5.89
N GLY A 101 -20.64 2.30 -7.00
CA GLY A 101 -20.06 1.38 -7.97
C GLY A 101 -18.85 1.97 -8.70
N TRP A 102 -18.94 3.22 -9.16
CA TRP A 102 -17.84 3.92 -9.84
C TRP A 102 -16.71 4.28 -8.89
N TRP A 103 -17.06 4.75 -7.69
CA TRP A 103 -16.07 4.99 -6.63
C TRP A 103 -15.31 3.69 -6.27
N GLY A 104 -16.02 2.56 -6.15
CA GLY A 104 -15.40 1.27 -5.87
C GLY A 104 -14.34 0.86 -6.89
N LEU A 105 -14.56 1.13 -8.18
CA LEU A 105 -13.56 0.89 -9.22
C LEU A 105 -12.30 1.74 -9.02
N TYR A 106 -12.46 3.00 -8.62
CA TYR A 106 -11.33 3.89 -8.33
C TYR A 106 -10.54 3.43 -7.11
N VAL A 107 -11.24 2.92 -6.08
CA VAL A 107 -10.59 2.32 -4.90
C VAL A 107 -9.80 1.07 -5.28
N ILE A 108 -10.35 0.20 -6.12
CA ILE A 108 -9.64 -0.99 -6.60
C ILE A 108 -8.38 -0.59 -7.39
N LEU A 109 -8.47 0.39 -8.28
CA LEU A 109 -7.30 0.90 -9.01
C LEU A 109 -6.22 1.45 -8.08
N ALA A 110 -6.61 2.21 -7.05
CA ALA A 110 -5.70 2.70 -6.03
C ALA A 110 -5.06 1.56 -5.23
N MET A 111 -5.85 0.54 -4.87
CA MET A 111 -5.37 -0.67 -4.19
C MET A 111 -4.35 -1.45 -5.03
N GLU A 112 -4.63 -1.67 -6.31
CA GLU A 112 -3.71 -2.34 -7.24
C GLU A 112 -2.42 -1.53 -7.45
N SER A 113 -2.54 -0.20 -7.55
CA SER A 113 -1.37 0.69 -7.66
C SER A 113 -0.49 0.62 -6.42
N ALA A 114 -1.10 0.57 -5.23
CA ALA A 114 -0.39 0.33 -3.98
C ALA A 114 0.23 -1.06 -3.90
N ALA A 115 -0.42 -2.09 -4.44
CA ALA A 115 0.15 -3.43 -4.52
C ALA A 115 1.44 -3.47 -5.34
N ILE A 116 1.45 -2.80 -6.51
CA ILE A 116 2.63 -2.69 -7.36
C ILE A 116 3.78 -2.01 -6.59
N GLY A 117 3.49 -0.90 -5.91
CA GLY A 117 4.46 -0.21 -5.06
C GLY A 117 4.96 -1.08 -3.90
N GLY A 118 4.06 -1.85 -3.29
CA GLY A 118 4.34 -2.79 -2.21
C GLY A 118 5.28 -3.92 -2.64
N ILE A 119 5.03 -4.52 -3.81
CA ILE A 119 5.90 -5.56 -4.39
C ILE A 119 7.28 -4.96 -4.68
N LEU A 120 7.34 -3.80 -5.33
CA LEU A 120 8.60 -3.15 -5.64
C LEU A 120 9.39 -2.79 -4.37
N GLY A 121 8.72 -2.28 -3.35
CA GLY A 121 9.33 -1.95 -2.06
C GLY A 121 9.92 -3.16 -1.35
N GLU A 122 9.23 -4.30 -1.44
CA GLU A 122 9.69 -5.58 -0.90
C GLU A 122 10.92 -6.08 -1.68
N VAL A 123 10.90 -6.01 -3.02
CA VAL A 123 12.03 -6.41 -3.88
C VAL A 123 13.25 -5.51 -3.65
N MET A 124 13.07 -4.19 -3.52
CA MET A 124 14.17 -3.26 -3.28
C MET A 124 14.84 -3.48 -1.92
N LYS A 125 14.11 -4.00 -0.92
CA LYS A 125 14.66 -4.39 0.38
C LYS A 125 15.37 -5.75 0.29
N LYS A 126 16.29 -5.89 -0.69
CA LYS A 126 17.03 -7.10 -1.11
C LYS A 126 17.76 -7.87 0.00
N ASN A 127 17.80 -7.40 1.25
CA ASN A 127 18.46 -8.08 2.36
C ASN A 127 17.61 -9.16 3.07
N ILE A 128 16.42 -9.51 2.56
CA ILE A 128 15.58 -10.57 3.17
C ILE A 128 15.30 -11.73 2.21
N TYR A 129 15.46 -11.54 0.90
CA TYR A 129 15.44 -12.63 -0.09
C TYR A 129 16.81 -13.31 -0.25
N GLY A 130 17.84 -12.79 0.44
CA GLY A 130 19.03 -13.55 0.79
C GLY A 130 18.71 -14.51 1.94
N ARG A 131 17.87 -15.51 1.69
CA ARG A 131 18.01 -16.77 2.42
C ARG A 131 19.41 -17.23 2.05
N THR A 132 20.42 -16.88 2.85
CA THR A 132 21.66 -17.63 2.88
C THR A 132 21.19 -19.06 2.99
N ARG A 133 21.24 -19.78 1.87
CA ARG A 133 21.36 -21.22 1.85
C ARG A 133 22.55 -21.40 2.78
N LYS A 134 22.30 -21.68 4.06
CA LYS A 134 23.33 -22.22 4.94
C LYS A 134 23.72 -23.46 4.16
N ALA A 135 24.77 -23.34 3.35
CA ALA A 135 25.45 -24.48 2.80
C ALA A 135 25.72 -25.32 4.04
N ILE A 136 25.05 -26.47 4.11
CA ILE A 136 25.34 -27.46 5.13
C ILE A 136 26.85 -27.66 4.99
N PRO A 137 27.66 -27.36 6.03
CA PRO A 137 29.09 -27.54 5.91
C PRO A 137 29.33 -29.02 5.60
N GLU A 138 30.00 -29.28 4.49
CA GLU A 138 30.33 -30.62 3.97
C GLU A 138 31.09 -31.47 5.01
N SER A 139 31.62 -30.82 6.06
CA SER A 139 32.29 -31.45 7.21
C SER A 139 31.39 -32.34 8.07
N GLN A 140 30.06 -32.28 7.97
CA GLN A 140 29.19 -33.24 8.66
C GLN A 140 29.03 -34.58 7.92
N ASN A 141 29.17 -34.61 6.59
CA ASN A 141 29.05 -35.86 5.82
C ASN A 141 30.25 -36.79 6.00
N GLN A 142 31.45 -36.26 6.24
CA GLN A 142 32.63 -37.10 6.49
C GLN A 142 32.60 -37.81 7.85
N SER A 143 31.95 -37.20 8.86
CA SER A 143 31.84 -37.81 10.20
C SER A 143 30.87 -38.99 10.29
N VAL A 144 29.95 -39.12 9.33
CA VAL A 144 29.00 -40.23 9.25
C VAL A 144 29.62 -41.40 8.48
N ALA A 145 30.32 -41.14 7.37
CA ALA A 145 31.02 -42.18 6.61
C ALA A 145 32.16 -42.85 7.38
N ALA A 146 32.86 -42.13 8.26
CA ALA A 146 33.95 -42.69 9.07
C ALA A 146 33.50 -43.51 10.29
N LYS A 147 32.19 -43.58 10.57
CA LYS A 147 31.62 -44.38 11.67
C LYS A 147 31.06 -45.74 11.23
N GLU A 148 31.07 -46.03 9.93
CA GLU A 148 30.52 -47.26 9.36
C GLU A 148 31.58 -48.22 8.78
N THR A 149 32.88 -47.94 9.00
CA THR A 149 34.01 -48.85 8.70
C THR A 149 34.78 -49.17 9.97
#